data_AF-A0A920J5K9-F1
#
_entry.id   AF-A0A920J5K9-F1
#
_cell.length_a   1.000
_cell.length_b   1.000
_cell.length_c   1.000
_cell.angle_alpha   90.00
_cell.angle_beta   90.00
_cell.angle_gamma   90.00
#
_symmetry.space_group_name_H-M   'P 1'
#
loop_
_entity.id
_entity.type
_entity.pdbx_description
1 polymer ?
#
loop_
_entity_poly.entity_id
_entity_poly.type
_entity_poly.pdbx_seq_one_letter_code
_entity_poly.pdbx_strand_id
1 'polypeptide(L)'
;MAPTKPTVSGKRKSTALVIGKETTQHGGVYQEPEQSSTNPLLIKQSPGLKKNATSDKPWFLTTAFVNPHDIMWFPCDQPWWQVDNKAETDHVRERLKARDWGRKENFPPFAYELDEWFTELPENFHDDLHTKPDVHRRLGACHAQMGSPGTMNREDEHLWLRYLDYYVKLHELNDAQMMRVFKTLDELNVWDDTIIIFTSDHGDQVGSHGLRSKGPWNYQETMRIPLI
;
A
#
# COMPACT_ATOMS: atom_id res chain seq x y z
N MET A 1 -41.73 9.36 10.98
CA MET A 1 -41.26 8.38 11.99
C MET A 1 -39.93 7.83 11.50
N ALA A 2 -38.83 8.15 12.19
CA ALA A 2 -37.54 7.53 11.89
C ALA A 2 -37.54 6.09 12.42
N PRO A 3 -37.00 5.11 11.68
CA PRO A 3 -36.91 3.74 12.17
C PRO A 3 -35.95 3.70 13.36
N THR A 4 -36.46 3.23 14.51
CA THR A 4 -35.67 3.01 15.73
C THR A 4 -34.67 1.88 15.49
N LYS A 5 -33.37 2.17 15.66
CA LYS A 5 -32.32 1.14 15.67
C LYS A 5 -32.63 0.09 16.75
N PRO A 6 -32.48 -1.22 16.48
CA PRO A 6 -32.71 -2.24 17.50
C PRO A 6 -31.69 -2.09 18.63
N THR A 7 -32.15 -1.96 19.87
CA THR A 7 -31.28 -2.01 21.06
C THR A 7 -30.83 -3.46 21.30
N VAL A 8 -29.56 -3.76 21.03
CA VAL A 8 -28.96 -5.05 21.39
C VAL A 8 -28.68 -5.04 22.89
N SER A 9 -29.61 -5.58 23.69
CA SER A 9 -29.38 -5.90 25.09
C SER A 9 -28.64 -7.24 25.20
N GLY A 10 -27.31 -7.22 25.07
CA GLY A 10 -26.44 -8.38 25.23
C GLY A 10 -25.06 -7.93 25.66
N LYS A 11 -24.37 -8.72 26.49
CA LYS A 11 -23.01 -8.44 27.00
C LYS A 11 -22.09 -7.97 25.86
N ARG A 12 -21.39 -6.84 26.06
CA ARG A 12 -20.38 -6.30 25.12
C ARG A 12 -19.37 -7.41 24.75
N LYS A 13 -19.22 -7.71 23.46
CA LYS A 13 -18.34 -8.77 22.92
C LYS A 13 -17.02 -8.12 22.53
N SER A 14 -15.98 -8.25 23.35
CA SER A 14 -14.65 -7.72 23.01
C SER A 14 -14.15 -8.35 21.71
N THR A 15 -14.06 -7.52 20.67
CA THR A 15 -13.73 -7.90 19.29
C THR A 15 -12.60 -7.00 18.81
N ALA A 16 -11.63 -7.54 18.07
CA ALA A 16 -10.51 -6.76 17.55
C ALA A 16 -10.25 -7.04 16.06
N LEU A 17 -10.19 -5.97 15.27
CA LEU A 17 -9.76 -5.95 13.89
C LEU A 17 -8.44 -5.19 13.79
N VAL A 18 -7.39 -5.86 13.31
CA VAL A 18 -6.11 -5.21 12.99
C VAL A 18 -6.07 -4.95 11.50
N ILE A 19 -5.95 -3.69 11.13
CA ILE A 19 -5.71 -3.25 9.76
C ILE A 19 -4.25 -2.84 9.66
N GLY A 20 -3.54 -3.39 8.68
CA GLY A 20 -2.23 -2.86 8.39
C GLY A 20 -1.70 -3.18 7.01
N LYS A 21 -0.53 -2.63 6.72
CA LYS A 21 0.26 -2.97 5.55
C LYS A 21 1.04 -4.26 5.83
N GLU A 22 1.02 -5.18 4.88
CA GLU A 22 1.90 -6.36 4.89
C GLU A 22 2.40 -6.62 3.47
N THR A 23 3.70 -6.92 3.33
CA THR A 23 4.23 -7.62 2.14
C THR A 23 3.56 -8.99 2.01
N THR A 24 2.40 -9.06 1.37
CA THR A 24 1.80 -10.38 1.10
C THR A 24 2.68 -11.14 0.10
N GLN A 25 2.83 -12.45 0.29
CA GLN A 25 3.53 -13.34 -0.67
C GLN A 25 2.91 -13.33 -2.09
N HIS A 26 1.75 -12.68 -2.25
CA HIS A 26 0.95 -12.63 -3.46
C HIS A 26 1.05 -11.26 -4.16
N GLY A 27 2.23 -10.61 -4.07
CA GLY A 27 2.51 -9.24 -4.52
C GLY A 27 1.65 -8.75 -5.68
N GLY A 28 1.17 -7.52 -5.63
CA GLY A 28 0.14 -7.12 -6.58
C GLY A 28 0.27 -5.68 -6.97
N VAL A 29 0.88 -5.42 -8.12
CA VAL A 29 0.66 -4.21 -8.92
C VAL A 29 -0.86 -3.95 -8.93
N TYR A 30 -1.25 -2.78 -8.48
CA TYR A 30 -2.57 -2.18 -8.42
C TYR A 30 -3.75 -2.99 -9.02
N GLN A 31 -4.84 -3.13 -8.24
CA GLN A 31 -6.10 -3.73 -8.72
C GLN A 31 -7.15 -2.65 -9.01
N GLU A 32 -7.72 -2.65 -10.22
CA GLU A 32 -8.78 -1.71 -10.59
C GLU A 32 -10.06 -1.86 -9.72
N PRO A 33 -10.78 -0.76 -9.40
CA PRO A 33 -11.95 -0.76 -8.54
C PRO A 33 -13.22 -1.16 -9.28
N GLU A 34 -13.29 -1.11 -10.62
CA GLU A 34 -14.48 -1.59 -11.35
C GLU A 34 -14.53 -3.11 -11.44
N GLN A 35 -13.39 -3.78 -11.25
CA GLN A 35 -13.32 -5.21 -10.97
C GLN A 35 -13.40 -5.51 -9.46
N SER A 36 -13.91 -4.58 -8.65
CA SER A 36 -14.12 -4.68 -7.19
C SER A 36 -14.83 -5.95 -6.69
N SER A 37 -15.53 -6.68 -7.56
CA SER A 37 -16.07 -8.00 -7.20
C SER A 37 -15.00 -9.08 -7.06
N THR A 38 -13.71 -8.76 -7.30
CA THR A 38 -12.59 -9.71 -7.32
C THR A 38 -11.42 -9.36 -6.40
N ASN A 39 -11.52 -8.39 -5.47
CA ASN A 39 -10.44 -8.17 -4.49
C ASN A 39 -10.28 -9.44 -3.62
N PRO A 40 -9.23 -10.27 -3.81
CA PRO A 40 -9.17 -11.60 -3.24
C PRO A 40 -9.06 -11.55 -1.71
N LEU A 41 -8.52 -10.46 -1.15
CA LEU A 41 -8.31 -10.31 0.29
C LEU A 41 -9.62 -9.99 1.00
N LEU A 42 -10.41 -9.03 0.50
CA LEU A 42 -11.75 -8.76 1.03
C LEU A 42 -12.72 -9.93 0.81
N ILE A 43 -12.63 -10.64 -0.31
CA ILE A 43 -13.49 -11.82 -0.58
C ILE A 43 -13.08 -13.01 0.29
N LYS A 44 -11.79 -13.25 0.54
CA LYS A 44 -11.38 -14.32 1.46
C LYS A 44 -11.80 -14.02 2.90
N GLN A 45 -11.79 -12.76 3.30
CA GLN A 45 -12.09 -12.38 4.68
C GLN A 45 -13.57 -12.10 4.95
N SER A 46 -14.36 -11.69 3.95
CA SER A 46 -15.78 -11.34 4.13
C SER A 46 -16.70 -12.50 4.54
N PRO A 47 -16.54 -13.76 4.07
CA PRO A 47 -17.30 -14.89 4.61
C PRO A 47 -16.98 -15.13 6.08
N GLY A 48 -15.72 -14.98 6.48
CA GLY A 48 -15.27 -15.09 7.86
C GLY A 48 -15.86 -13.98 8.73
N LEU A 49 -15.82 -12.73 8.25
CA LEU A 49 -16.37 -11.58 8.96
C LEU A 49 -17.88 -11.72 9.17
N LYS A 50 -18.64 -12.04 8.13
CA LYS A 50 -20.11 -12.23 8.23
C LYS A 50 -20.48 -13.39 9.16
N LYS A 51 -19.75 -14.51 9.09
CA LYS A 51 -19.95 -15.66 9.97
C LYS A 51 -19.63 -15.35 11.43
N ASN A 52 -18.56 -14.59 11.67
CA ASN A 52 -18.11 -14.27 13.02
C ASN A 52 -18.95 -13.15 13.66
N ALA A 53 -19.44 -12.19 12.87
CA ALA A 53 -20.31 -11.12 13.33
C ALA A 53 -21.62 -11.63 13.93
N THR A 54 -22.13 -12.77 13.45
CA THR A 54 -23.35 -13.41 13.98
C THR A 54 -23.09 -14.42 15.09
N SER A 55 -21.82 -14.65 15.47
CA SER A 55 -21.42 -15.58 16.50
C SER A 55 -21.52 -14.98 17.91
N ASP A 56 -21.71 -15.83 18.91
CA ASP A 56 -21.68 -15.45 20.34
C ASP A 56 -20.28 -15.51 20.97
N LYS A 57 -19.27 -15.88 20.19
CA LYS A 57 -17.87 -15.93 20.64
C LYS A 57 -17.10 -14.67 20.20
N PRO A 58 -16.14 -14.20 21.01
CA PRO A 58 -15.22 -13.15 20.56
C PRO A 58 -14.44 -13.63 19.33
N TRP A 59 -14.11 -12.69 18.45
CA TRP A 59 -13.33 -12.97 17.25
C TRP A 59 -12.23 -11.94 17.04
N PHE A 60 -11.21 -12.37 16.30
CA PHE A 60 -10.07 -11.57 15.92
C PHE A 60 -9.89 -11.70 14.41
N LEU A 61 -9.71 -10.58 13.72
CA LEU A 61 -9.45 -10.53 12.29
C LEU A 61 -8.24 -9.64 12.03
N THR A 62 -7.37 -10.08 11.13
CA THR A 62 -6.30 -9.25 10.55
C THR A 62 -6.63 -9.03 9.08
N THR A 63 -6.64 -7.77 8.65
CA THR A 63 -6.80 -7.39 7.25
C THR A 63 -5.54 -6.66 6.82
N ALA A 64 -4.82 -7.27 5.88
CA ALA A 64 -3.66 -6.66 5.26
C ALA A 64 -4.04 -6.09 3.89
N PHE A 65 -3.72 -4.83 3.64
CA PHE A 65 -3.90 -4.21 2.33
C PHE A 65 -2.58 -4.17 1.57
N VAL A 66 -2.66 -4.32 0.24
CA VAL A 66 -1.48 -4.29 -0.63
C VAL A 66 -0.92 -2.88 -0.72
N ASN A 67 -1.78 -1.87 -0.93
CA ASN A 67 -1.33 -0.49 -0.94
C ASN A 67 -0.92 -0.01 0.46
N PRO A 68 0.08 0.89 0.56
CA PRO A 68 0.80 1.54 -0.53
C PRO A 68 2.07 0.79 -0.98
N HIS A 69 2.17 -0.53 -0.84
CA HIS A 69 3.38 -1.30 -1.20
C HIS A 69 3.77 -1.12 -2.68
N ASP A 70 2.80 -0.89 -3.55
CA ASP A 70 3.01 -0.68 -4.97
C ASP A 70 3.84 0.56 -5.31
N ILE A 71 4.11 1.43 -4.34
CA ILE A 71 5.05 2.54 -4.47
C ILE A 71 6.38 2.06 -5.08
N MET A 72 6.78 0.81 -4.81
CA MET A 72 7.99 0.24 -5.39
C MET A 72 7.98 0.23 -6.92
N TRP A 73 6.83 0.07 -7.57
CA TRP A 73 6.65 -0.01 -9.02
C TRP A 73 6.81 1.33 -9.74
N PHE A 74 6.84 2.45 -9.02
CA PHE A 74 7.15 3.71 -9.67
C PHE A 74 8.64 3.78 -10.07
N PRO A 75 8.96 4.25 -11.29
CA PRO A 75 8.05 4.77 -12.32
C PRO A 75 7.64 3.72 -13.37
N CYS A 76 8.13 2.48 -13.27
CA CYS A 76 7.97 1.48 -14.33
C CYS A 76 6.53 1.06 -14.64
N ASP A 77 5.60 1.25 -13.70
CA ASP A 77 4.19 0.98 -13.94
C ASP A 77 3.45 2.18 -14.56
N GLN A 78 4.09 3.34 -14.69
CA GLN A 78 3.44 4.52 -15.25
C GLN A 78 3.25 4.39 -16.77
N PRO A 79 2.08 4.78 -17.34
CA PRO A 79 1.79 4.61 -18.76
C PRO A 79 2.87 5.22 -19.69
N TRP A 80 3.33 6.43 -19.36
CA TRP A 80 4.38 7.12 -20.12
C TRP A 80 5.75 6.42 -20.00
N TRP A 81 6.11 5.92 -18.82
CA TRP A 81 7.36 5.17 -18.65
C TRP A 81 7.36 3.87 -19.45
N GLN A 82 6.23 3.17 -19.50
CA GLN A 82 6.12 1.92 -20.26
C GLN A 82 6.32 2.11 -21.77
N VAL A 83 5.99 3.30 -22.28
CA VAL A 83 6.22 3.68 -23.67
C VAL A 83 7.69 4.06 -23.87
N ASP A 84 8.20 4.97 -23.04
CA ASP A 84 9.53 5.57 -23.23
C ASP A 84 10.68 4.62 -22.85
N ASN A 85 10.44 3.70 -21.90
CA ASN A 85 11.40 2.74 -21.36
C ASN A 85 10.94 1.30 -21.58
N LYS A 86 10.51 1.00 -22.82
CA LYS A 86 9.94 -0.31 -23.18
C LYS A 86 10.83 -1.50 -22.82
N ALA A 87 12.14 -1.40 -23.02
CA ALA A 87 13.07 -2.50 -22.74
C ALA A 87 13.12 -2.89 -21.25
N GLU A 88 13.13 -1.90 -20.36
CA GLU A 88 13.07 -2.10 -18.91
C GLU A 88 11.71 -2.70 -18.50
N THR A 89 10.63 -2.15 -19.06
CA THR A 89 9.26 -2.62 -18.81
C THR A 89 9.05 -4.07 -19.26
N ASP A 90 9.55 -4.44 -20.46
CA ASP A 90 9.47 -5.80 -20.98
C ASP A 90 10.25 -6.78 -20.09
N HIS A 91 11.41 -6.36 -19.57
CA HIS A 91 12.19 -7.16 -18.63
C HIS A 91 11.42 -7.43 -17.32
N VAL A 92 10.74 -6.41 -16.78
CA VAL A 92 9.87 -6.57 -15.61
C VAL A 92 8.71 -7.52 -15.92
N ARG A 93 8.02 -7.33 -17.05
CA ARG A 93 6.92 -8.21 -17.50
C ARG A 93 7.35 -9.66 -17.59
N GLU A 94 8.49 -9.95 -18.21
CA GLU A 94 8.97 -11.32 -18.36
C GLU A 94 9.29 -11.96 -17.01
N ARG A 95 9.94 -11.22 -16.10
CA ARG A 95 10.20 -11.69 -14.73
C ARG A 95 8.92 -12.00 -13.96
N LEU A 96 7.85 -11.24 -14.19
CA LEU A 96 6.58 -11.39 -13.49
C LEU A 96 5.64 -12.39 -14.17
N LYS A 97 5.91 -12.81 -15.40
CA LYS A 97 5.06 -13.73 -16.19
C LYS A 97 4.80 -15.07 -15.50
N ALA A 98 5.79 -15.59 -14.76
CA ALA A 98 5.68 -16.86 -14.04
C ALA A 98 4.97 -16.74 -12.68
N ARG A 99 4.59 -15.53 -12.24
CA ARG A 99 3.88 -15.33 -10.96
C ARG A 99 2.41 -15.66 -11.12
N ASP A 100 1.90 -16.55 -10.28
CA ASP A 100 0.46 -16.81 -10.20
C ASP A 100 -0.18 -15.87 -9.18
N TRP A 101 -0.65 -14.73 -9.69
CA TRP A 101 -1.39 -13.73 -8.92
C TRP A 101 -2.90 -13.77 -9.22
N GLY A 102 -3.37 -14.81 -9.92
CA GLY A 102 -4.80 -14.95 -10.27
C GLY A 102 -5.32 -13.89 -11.24
N ARG A 103 -4.45 -13.25 -12.03
CA ARG A 103 -4.80 -12.19 -12.99
C ARG A 103 -4.28 -12.49 -14.40
N LYS A 104 -4.96 -11.92 -15.40
CA LYS A 104 -4.61 -12.11 -16.82
C LYS A 104 -3.30 -11.43 -17.21
N GLU A 105 -3.07 -10.23 -16.67
CA GLU A 105 -1.85 -9.46 -16.88
C GLU A 105 -1.22 -9.11 -15.53
N ASN A 106 0.04 -9.51 -15.33
CA ASN A 106 0.74 -9.34 -14.06
C ASN A 106 1.36 -7.96 -13.87
N PHE A 107 1.48 -7.16 -14.94
CA PHE A 107 2.11 -5.86 -14.89
C PHE A 107 1.40 -4.87 -15.85
N PRO A 108 0.11 -4.57 -15.58
CA PRO A 108 -0.61 -3.55 -16.34
C PRO A 108 -0.04 -2.15 -16.05
N PRO A 109 -0.25 -1.17 -16.94
CA PRO A 109 0.02 0.23 -16.60
C PRO A 109 -0.88 0.69 -15.45
N PHE A 110 -0.38 1.62 -14.65
CA PHE A 110 -1.14 2.26 -13.58
C PHE A 110 -2.31 3.04 -14.18
N ALA A 111 -3.51 2.80 -13.66
CA ALA A 111 -4.76 3.24 -14.29
C ALA A 111 -5.25 4.62 -13.82
N TYR A 112 -4.59 5.24 -12.84
CA TYR A 112 -5.03 6.50 -12.24
C TYR A 112 -4.13 7.64 -12.69
N GLU A 113 -4.77 8.78 -12.92
CA GLU A 113 -4.05 10.04 -13.02
C GLU A 113 -3.47 10.43 -11.66
N LEU A 114 -2.29 11.05 -11.69
CA LEU A 114 -1.63 11.57 -10.51
C LEU A 114 -1.90 13.07 -10.42
N ASP A 115 -2.59 13.45 -9.34
CA ASP A 115 -2.73 14.84 -8.96
C ASP A 115 -1.36 15.37 -8.48
N GLU A 116 -1.08 16.64 -8.76
CA GLU A 116 0.16 17.29 -8.36
C GLU A 116 0.02 17.92 -6.96
N TRP A 117 0.31 17.15 -5.92
CA TRP A 117 0.22 17.60 -4.53
C TRP A 117 1.52 18.24 -4.03
N PHE A 118 2.66 17.79 -4.53
CA PHE A 118 3.97 18.23 -4.05
C PHE A 118 4.67 19.16 -5.05
N THR A 119 5.20 20.26 -4.52
CA THR A 119 6.06 21.21 -5.25
C THR A 119 7.49 21.25 -4.72
N GLU A 120 7.76 20.58 -3.60
CA GLU A 120 9.05 20.56 -2.92
C GLU A 120 9.38 19.13 -2.49
N LEU A 121 10.67 18.77 -2.57
CA LEU A 121 11.19 17.50 -2.08
C LEU A 121 11.41 17.54 -0.57
N PRO A 122 11.55 16.37 0.11
CA PRO A 122 11.92 16.34 1.52
C PRO A 122 13.18 17.17 1.81
N GLU A 123 13.22 17.86 2.95
CA GLU A 123 14.33 18.77 3.32
C GLU A 123 15.71 18.09 3.23
N ASN A 124 15.79 16.81 3.56
CA ASN A 124 17.01 16.02 3.55
C ASN A 124 17.27 15.27 2.23
N PHE A 125 16.50 15.51 1.16
CA PHE A 125 16.61 14.80 -0.12
C PHE A 125 18.03 14.82 -0.70
N HIS A 126 18.73 15.96 -0.56
CA HIS A 126 20.08 16.14 -1.08
C HIS A 126 21.20 15.70 -0.11
N ASP A 127 20.89 14.99 0.98
CA ASP A 127 21.92 14.42 1.86
C ASP A 127 22.85 13.49 1.06
N ASP A 128 24.14 13.79 1.05
CA ASP A 128 25.15 13.03 0.31
C ASP A 128 25.47 11.67 0.97
N LEU A 129 24.95 11.45 2.18
CA LEU A 129 25.12 10.25 2.99
C LEU A 129 26.59 9.94 3.34
N HIS A 130 27.55 10.84 3.11
CA HIS A 130 28.98 10.62 3.41
C HIS A 130 29.26 10.50 4.91
N THR A 131 28.39 11.09 5.73
CA THR A 131 28.45 10.99 7.20
C THR A 131 27.76 9.74 7.76
N LYS A 132 27.18 8.89 6.89
CA LYS A 132 26.41 7.69 7.28
C LYS A 132 27.18 6.40 6.96
N PRO A 133 26.78 5.25 7.52
CA PRO A 133 27.33 3.96 7.13
C PRO A 133 27.32 3.77 5.61
N ASP A 134 28.44 3.36 5.04
CA ASP A 134 28.65 3.27 3.58
C ASP A 134 27.62 2.38 2.87
N VAL A 135 27.04 1.42 3.58
CA VAL A 135 25.96 0.56 3.08
C VAL A 135 24.72 1.35 2.63
N HIS A 136 24.44 2.51 3.24
CA HIS A 136 23.32 3.38 2.82
C HIS A 136 23.53 3.88 1.39
N ARG A 137 24.74 4.36 1.05
CA ARG A 137 25.09 4.81 -0.31
C ARG A 137 25.08 3.66 -1.30
N ARG A 138 25.70 2.53 -0.96
CA ARG A 138 25.80 1.37 -1.87
C ARG A 138 24.43 0.81 -2.22
N LEU A 139 23.55 0.61 -1.24
CA LEU A 139 22.21 0.11 -1.50
C LEU A 139 21.28 1.18 -2.06
N GLY A 140 21.44 2.46 -1.69
CA GLY A 140 20.74 3.56 -2.34
C GLY A 140 21.03 3.60 -3.84
N ALA A 141 22.30 3.55 -4.23
CA ALA A 141 22.72 3.48 -5.62
C ALA A 141 22.19 2.22 -6.32
N CYS A 142 22.25 1.06 -5.66
CA CYS A 142 21.69 -0.18 -6.16
C CYS A 142 20.17 -0.07 -6.42
N HIS A 143 19.40 0.48 -5.47
CA HIS A 143 17.97 0.70 -5.63
C HIS A 143 17.67 1.72 -6.71
N ALA A 144 18.46 2.78 -6.87
CA ALA A 144 18.25 3.80 -7.90
C ALA A 144 18.60 3.29 -9.31
N GLN A 145 19.69 2.53 -9.45
CA GLN A 145 20.32 2.19 -10.73
C GLN A 145 19.97 0.80 -11.27
N MET A 146 19.59 -0.17 -10.43
CA MET A 146 19.36 -1.55 -10.93
C MET A 146 18.00 -1.76 -11.60
N GLY A 147 17.25 -0.69 -11.88
CA GLY A 147 16.03 -0.74 -12.71
C GLY A 147 14.98 -1.74 -12.23
N SER A 148 14.99 -2.08 -10.93
CA SER A 148 14.14 -3.11 -10.38
C SER A 148 13.28 -2.60 -9.23
N PRO A 149 12.04 -2.21 -9.50
CA PRO A 149 11.32 -2.41 -10.76
C PRO A 149 11.41 -1.25 -11.78
N GLY A 150 11.91 -0.07 -11.42
CA GLY A 150 12.16 1.01 -12.39
C GLY A 150 13.30 1.93 -11.94
N THR A 151 14.05 2.48 -12.87
CA THR A 151 15.20 3.36 -12.58
C THR A 151 14.72 4.71 -12.04
N MET A 152 15.32 5.18 -10.95
CA MET A 152 15.01 6.49 -10.35
C MET A 152 16.26 7.36 -10.41
N ASN A 153 16.31 8.23 -11.41
CA ASN A 153 17.40 9.19 -11.56
C ASN A 153 17.33 10.22 -10.41
N ARG A 154 18.40 10.38 -9.62
CA ARG A 154 18.37 11.28 -8.45
C ARG A 154 18.32 12.74 -8.86
N GLU A 155 18.92 13.04 -10.00
CA GLU A 155 19.02 14.37 -10.60
C GLU A 155 17.70 14.82 -11.25
N ASP A 156 16.74 13.91 -11.44
CA ASP A 156 15.41 14.22 -11.97
C ASP A 156 14.43 14.49 -10.82
N GLU A 157 14.50 15.69 -10.23
CA GLU A 157 13.64 16.08 -9.11
C GLU A 157 12.15 15.99 -9.44
N HIS A 158 11.77 16.25 -10.71
CA HIS A 158 10.38 16.15 -11.15
C HIS A 158 9.86 14.71 -11.03
N LEU A 159 10.68 13.72 -11.42
CA LEU A 159 10.36 12.31 -11.23
C LEU A 159 10.12 11.96 -9.74
N TRP A 160 10.91 12.52 -8.83
CA TRP A 160 10.74 12.32 -7.40
C TRP A 160 9.52 13.05 -6.82
N LEU A 161 9.12 14.21 -7.35
CA LEU A 161 7.85 14.83 -6.97
C LEU A 161 6.67 13.95 -7.39
N ARG A 162 6.69 13.41 -8.62
CA ARG A 162 5.68 12.45 -9.08
C ARG A 162 5.66 11.15 -8.27
N TYR A 163 6.81 10.72 -7.74
CA TYR A 163 6.89 9.60 -6.82
C TYR A 163 6.13 9.84 -5.51
N LEU A 164 6.19 11.07 -4.97
CA LEU A 164 5.43 11.47 -3.79
C LEU A 164 3.92 11.50 -4.07
N ASP A 165 3.52 12.08 -5.21
CA ASP A 165 2.13 12.12 -5.65
C ASP A 165 1.56 10.70 -5.83
N TYR A 166 2.35 9.80 -6.42
CA TYR A 166 2.01 8.39 -6.54
C TYR A 166 1.77 7.74 -5.17
N TYR A 167 2.62 8.01 -4.18
CA TYR A 167 2.44 7.49 -2.83
C TYR A 167 1.14 7.96 -2.18
N VAL A 168 0.76 9.22 -2.38
CA VAL A 168 -0.54 9.76 -1.92
C VAL A 168 -1.70 9.04 -2.62
N LYS A 169 -1.65 8.88 -3.95
CA LYS A 169 -2.70 8.16 -4.69
C LYS A 169 -2.87 6.73 -4.17
N LEU A 170 -1.77 6.04 -3.86
CA LEU A 170 -1.83 4.69 -3.30
C LEU A 170 -2.47 4.66 -1.91
N HIS A 171 -2.24 5.67 -1.07
CA HIS A 171 -2.93 5.82 0.21
C HIS A 171 -4.43 6.08 0.03
N GLU A 172 -4.83 6.94 -0.91
CA GLU A 172 -6.26 7.17 -1.22
C GLU A 172 -6.96 5.87 -1.64
N LEU A 173 -6.28 5.07 -2.47
CA LEU A 173 -6.77 3.77 -2.91
C LEU A 173 -6.87 2.78 -1.74
N ASN A 174 -5.91 2.81 -0.80
CA ASN A 174 -5.94 2.02 0.42
C ASN A 174 -7.12 2.42 1.33
N ASP A 175 -7.32 3.72 1.55
CA ASP A 175 -8.42 4.26 2.36
C ASP A 175 -9.78 3.84 1.78
N ALA A 176 -9.93 3.86 0.46
CA ALA A 176 -11.14 3.36 -0.20
C ALA A 176 -11.39 1.86 0.09
N GLN A 177 -10.34 1.03 0.21
CA GLN A 177 -10.49 -0.37 0.61
C GLN A 177 -10.84 -0.52 2.09
N MET A 178 -10.23 0.28 2.97
CA MET A 178 -10.57 0.31 4.40
C MET A 178 -12.04 0.67 4.62
N MET A 179 -12.55 1.67 3.89
CA MET A 179 -13.95 2.09 3.98
C MET A 179 -14.94 0.97 3.63
N ARG A 180 -14.56 0.01 2.78
CA ARG A 180 -15.40 -1.16 2.49
C ARG A 180 -15.53 -2.09 3.69
N VAL A 181 -14.46 -2.25 4.46
CA VAL A 181 -14.48 -3.03 5.72
C VAL A 181 -15.36 -2.33 6.74
N PHE A 182 -15.16 -1.02 6.94
CA PHE A 182 -15.95 -0.23 7.89
C PHE A 182 -17.44 -0.25 7.56
N LYS A 183 -17.80 -0.08 6.28
CA LYS A 183 -19.18 -0.20 5.81
C LYS A 183 -19.75 -1.59 6.11
N THR A 184 -18.96 -2.65 5.94
CA THR A 184 -19.41 -4.01 6.26
C THR A 184 -19.66 -4.19 7.77
N LEU A 185 -18.82 -3.62 8.63
CA LEU A 185 -19.03 -3.65 10.09
C LEU A 185 -20.32 -2.91 10.50
N ASP A 186 -20.60 -1.76 9.88
CA ASP A 186 -21.82 -0.99 10.10
C ASP A 186 -23.07 -1.73 9.60
N GLU A 187 -23.03 -2.30 8.38
CA GLU A 187 -24.12 -3.13 7.83
C GLU A 187 -24.44 -4.36 8.69
N LEU A 188 -23.43 -4.92 9.34
CA LEU A 188 -23.57 -6.06 10.26
C LEU A 188 -23.96 -5.63 11.70
N ASN A 189 -24.08 -4.33 11.98
CA ASN A 189 -24.36 -3.76 13.30
C ASN A 189 -23.35 -4.19 14.40
N VAL A 190 -22.09 -4.37 14.03
CA VAL A 190 -21.01 -4.76 14.96
C VAL A 190 -19.96 -3.66 15.17
N TRP A 191 -20.10 -2.52 14.49
CA TRP A 191 -19.20 -1.37 14.60
C TRP A 191 -18.97 -0.92 16.06
N ASP A 192 -20.05 -0.67 16.80
CA ASP A 192 -19.98 -0.14 18.18
C ASP A 192 -19.36 -1.13 19.20
N ASP A 193 -19.19 -2.40 18.82
CA ASP A 193 -18.61 -3.47 19.65
C ASP A 193 -17.28 -4.00 19.07
N THR A 194 -16.70 -3.29 18.11
CA THR A 194 -15.42 -3.65 17.46
C THR A 194 -14.33 -2.66 17.83
N ILE A 195 -13.23 -3.15 18.39
CA ILE A 195 -11.97 -2.41 18.52
C ILE A 195 -11.24 -2.50 17.18
N ILE A 196 -10.83 -1.35 16.65
CA ILE A 196 -10.03 -1.27 15.43
C ILE A 196 -8.63 -0.80 15.82
N ILE A 197 -7.62 -1.52 15.34
CA ILE A 197 -6.21 -1.15 15.45
C ILE A 197 -5.71 -0.91 14.04
N PHE A 198 -5.14 0.26 13.77
CA PHE A 198 -4.52 0.57 12.49
C PHE A 198 -3.01 0.72 12.66
N THR A 199 -2.24 0.00 11.85
CA THR A 199 -0.78 0.08 11.89
C THR A 199 -0.11 -0.26 10.55
N SER A 200 1.22 -0.24 10.50
CA SER A 200 2.00 -0.61 9.32
C SER A 200 3.18 -1.48 9.76
N ASP A 201 3.61 -2.43 8.93
CA ASP A 201 4.83 -3.20 9.18
C ASP A 201 6.09 -2.33 9.11
N HIS A 202 6.10 -1.38 8.17
CA HIS A 202 7.17 -0.40 7.97
C HIS A 202 6.65 0.83 7.19
N GLY A 203 7.38 1.94 7.25
CA GLY A 203 7.18 3.12 6.41
C GLY A 203 7.98 3.07 5.10
N ASP A 204 8.18 4.19 4.42
CA ASP A 204 8.98 4.26 3.19
C ASP A 204 9.85 5.51 3.23
N GLN A 205 11.02 5.48 2.60
CA GLN A 205 11.90 6.65 2.57
C GLN A 205 11.30 7.81 1.77
N VAL A 206 10.45 7.55 0.77
CA VAL A 206 9.73 8.58 -0.01
C VAL A 206 10.63 9.75 -0.45
N GLY A 207 11.85 9.47 -0.91
CA GLY A 207 12.82 10.49 -1.33
C GLY A 207 13.69 11.06 -0.21
N SER A 208 13.41 10.80 1.06
CA SER A 208 14.27 11.24 2.17
C SER A 208 15.68 10.71 1.99
N HIS A 209 16.68 11.58 2.16
CA HIS A 209 18.09 11.27 1.86
C HIS A 209 18.37 10.81 0.41
N GLY A 210 17.46 11.09 -0.54
CA GLY A 210 17.53 10.58 -1.91
C GLY A 210 17.32 9.07 -1.99
N LEU A 211 16.68 8.48 -0.97
CA LEU A 211 16.41 7.05 -0.87
C LEU A 211 14.94 6.75 -1.13
N ARG A 212 14.67 5.53 -1.57
CA ARG A 212 13.33 4.95 -1.69
C ARG A 212 13.26 3.59 -1.02
N SER A 213 12.06 3.12 -0.72
CA SER A 213 11.83 1.80 -0.11
C SER A 213 12.42 1.70 1.30
N LYS A 214 12.59 0.48 1.78
CA LYS A 214 13.28 0.12 3.02
C LYS A 214 14.67 -0.45 2.71
N GLY A 215 15.57 -0.36 3.68
CA GLY A 215 16.94 -0.84 3.57
C GLY A 215 17.59 -0.93 4.95
N PRO A 216 18.92 -1.16 5.03
CA PRO A 216 19.63 -1.25 6.29
C PRO A 216 19.93 0.15 6.86
N TRP A 217 18.87 0.93 7.05
CA TRP A 217 18.89 2.26 7.66
C TRP A 217 17.79 2.34 8.73
N ASN A 218 17.95 3.27 9.69
CA ASN A 218 17.04 3.43 10.83
C ASN A 218 16.41 4.83 10.87
N TYR A 219 16.11 5.40 9.71
CA TYR A 219 15.48 6.72 9.62
C TYR A 219 13.99 6.67 10.00
N GLN A 220 13.47 7.79 10.48
CA GLN A 220 12.11 7.88 11.04
C GLN A 220 11.05 7.54 9.98
N GLU A 221 11.30 7.86 8.72
CA GLU A 221 10.36 7.65 7.60
C GLU A 221 10.07 6.16 7.38
N THR A 222 11.03 5.27 7.68
CA THR A 222 10.81 3.82 7.66
C THR A 222 10.36 3.26 9.02
N MET A 223 10.84 3.82 10.13
CA MET A 223 10.65 3.22 11.46
C MET A 223 9.43 3.75 12.22
N ARG A 224 9.01 4.99 11.98
CA ARG A 224 7.93 5.68 12.69
C ARG A 224 6.59 5.40 12.05
N ILE A 225 6.16 4.15 12.17
CA ILE A 225 4.89 3.67 11.67
C ILE A 225 3.71 4.28 12.45
N PRO A 226 2.53 4.40 11.81
CA PRO A 226 1.30 4.72 12.52
C PRO A 226 0.92 3.57 13.47
N LEU A 227 0.34 3.93 14.61
CA LEU A 227 -0.38 3.04 15.51
C LEU A 227 -1.54 3.83 16.09
N ILE A 228 -2.75 3.51 15.62
CA ILE A 228 -4.02 4.15 16.02
C ILE A 228 -4.91 3.08 16.64
#